data_AF-M3I107-F1
#
_entry.id   AF-M3I107-F1
#
_cell.length_a   1.000
_cell.length_b   1.000
_cell.length_c   1.000
_cell.angle_alpha   90.00
_cell.angle_beta   90.00
_cell.angle_gamma   90.00
#
_symmetry.space_group_name_H-M   'P 1'
#
loop_
_entity.id
_entity.type
_entity.pdbx_description
1 polymer ?
#
loop_
_entity_poly.entity_id
_entity_poly.type
_entity_poly.pdbx_seq_one_letter_code
_entity_poly.pdbx_strand_id
1 'polypeptide(L)'
;MLDLFYNSIQEILYISYGLTYSNSVIYHSNDAGNSFHSTGPSASYDSRFYFLDSLNGWVNSNSLIHTVDGGNIWTTVPNNLTGGTFQKVKFLNPTLGYAFYGPTQSYKLYKTVDGGANWVLIPLPFALGGIDGTFDVGAGKIVIAYQEKLYGSTDEFITFDVMDPGLKKVMTSYSNTVGNPACVLYSF
;
A
#
# COMPACT_ATOMS: atom_id res chain seq x y z
N MET A 1 -4.72 -6.08 -9.17
CA MET A 1 -5.37 -6.19 -7.85
C MET A 1 -6.51 -5.19 -7.87
N LEU A 2 -7.74 -5.65 -7.64
CA LEU A 2 -8.91 -4.79 -7.49
C LEU A 2 -9.04 -4.56 -5.99
N ASP A 3 -9.12 -3.30 -5.59
CA ASP A 3 -9.28 -2.91 -4.19
C ASP A 3 -10.62 -2.17 -4.06
N LEU A 4 -11.27 -2.31 -2.91
CA LEU A 4 -12.65 -1.90 -2.67
C LEU A 4 -12.74 -1.28 -1.28
N PHE A 5 -13.25 -0.06 -1.25
CA PHE A 5 -13.58 0.64 -0.02
C PHE A 5 -15.08 0.87 0.05
N TYR A 6 -15.68 0.30 1.09
CA TYR A 6 -17.08 0.51 1.44
C TYR A 6 -17.13 1.44 2.64
N ASN A 7 -17.54 2.68 2.41
CA ASN A 7 -17.60 3.68 3.46
C ASN A 7 -18.96 3.68 4.18
N SER A 8 -20.03 3.59 3.40
CA SER A 8 -21.40 3.61 3.90
C SER A 8 -22.34 2.90 2.93
N ILE A 9 -23.61 2.81 3.30
CA ILE A 9 -24.67 2.28 2.43
C ILE A 9 -24.81 3.05 1.11
N GLN A 10 -24.32 4.28 1.04
CA GLN A 10 -24.38 5.12 -0.16
C GLN A 10 -23.02 5.25 -0.86
N GLU A 11 -21.92 5.20 -0.11
CA GLU A 11 -20.59 5.53 -0.62
C GLU A 11 -19.71 4.30 -0.81
N ILE A 12 -19.39 4.05 -2.08
CA ILE A 12 -18.57 2.93 -2.52
C ILE A 12 -17.48 3.46 -3.45
N LEU A 13 -16.22 3.11 -3.14
CA LEU A 13 -15.08 3.37 -4.01
C LEU A 13 -14.40 2.06 -4.39
N TYR A 14 -14.04 1.91 -5.66
CA TYR A 14 -13.22 0.79 -6.10
C TYR A 14 -12.26 1.21 -7.19
N ILE A 15 -11.15 0.47 -7.32
CA ILE A 15 -10.20 0.65 -8.41
C ILE A 15 -10.35 -0.47 -9.42
N SER A 16 -10.33 -0.12 -10.70
CA SER A 16 -10.34 -1.07 -11.80
C SER A 16 -9.30 -0.69 -12.85
N TYR A 17 -8.94 -1.66 -13.69
CA TYR A 17 -8.13 -1.39 -14.86
C TYR A 17 -8.90 -0.49 -15.83
N GLY A 18 -8.23 0.52 -16.37
CA GLY A 18 -8.72 1.26 -17.52
C GLY A 18 -8.84 0.36 -18.75
N LEU A 19 -9.54 0.83 -19.77
CA LEU A 19 -9.90 0.05 -20.97
C LEU A 19 -8.69 -0.57 -21.70
N THR A 20 -7.51 0.02 -21.56
CA THR A 20 -6.27 -0.43 -22.21
C THR A 20 -5.36 -1.26 -21.28
N TYR A 21 -5.79 -1.53 -20.04
CA TYR A 21 -5.00 -2.20 -19.00
C TYR A 21 -3.64 -1.55 -18.66
N SER A 22 -3.40 -0.34 -19.17
CA SER A 22 -2.16 0.40 -18.95
C SER A 22 -2.23 1.34 -17.75
N ASN A 23 -3.43 1.58 -17.25
CA ASN A 23 -3.72 2.46 -16.12
C ASN A 23 -4.80 1.88 -15.21
N SER A 24 -4.88 2.43 -14.01
CA SER A 24 -5.96 2.20 -13.06
C SER A 24 -6.87 3.42 -13.00
N VAL A 25 -8.17 3.16 -12.91
CA VAL A 25 -9.23 4.17 -12.77
C VAL A 25 -9.92 3.95 -11.43
N ILE A 26 -10.13 5.03 -10.69
CA ILE A 26 -10.89 5.02 -9.44
C ILE A 26 -12.34 5.35 -9.80
N TYR A 27 -13.27 4.52 -9.34
CA TYR A 27 -14.70 4.73 -9.51
C TYR A 27 -15.32 5.05 -8.16
N HIS A 28 -16.20 6.05 -8.13
CA HIS A 28 -16.94 6.46 -6.95
C HIS A 28 -18.44 6.39 -7.24
N SER A 29 -19.20 5.83 -6.31
CA SER A 29 -20.65 5.90 -6.23
C SER A 29 -21.05 6.55 -4.92
N ASN A 30 -22.01 7.45 -4.99
CA ASN A 30 -22.69 8.09 -3.85
C ASN A 30 -24.19 7.70 -3.78
N ASP A 31 -24.60 6.69 -4.54
CA ASP A 31 -25.99 6.27 -4.70
C ASP A 31 -26.17 4.77 -4.47
N ALA A 32 -25.40 4.20 -3.54
CA ALA A 32 -25.45 2.77 -3.17
C ALA A 32 -25.05 1.80 -4.29
N GLY A 33 -24.19 2.26 -5.20
CA GLY A 33 -23.72 1.47 -6.35
C GLY A 33 -24.70 1.42 -7.52
N ASN A 34 -25.73 2.29 -7.54
CA ASN A 34 -26.65 2.37 -8.68
C ASN A 34 -25.98 3.01 -9.91
N SER A 35 -25.07 3.96 -9.69
CA SER A 35 -24.22 4.53 -10.72
C SER A 35 -22.80 4.78 -10.22
N PHE A 36 -21.84 4.77 -11.14
CA PHE A 36 -20.43 5.01 -10.85
C PHE A 36 -19.88 6.04 -11.83
N HIS A 37 -19.05 6.94 -11.30
CA HIS A 37 -18.32 7.92 -12.08
C HIS A 37 -16.83 7.75 -11.83
N SER A 38 -16.02 7.90 -12.87
CA SER A 38 -14.56 7.91 -12.74
C SER A 38 -14.12 9.17 -12.00
N THR A 39 -13.33 9.01 -10.96
CA THR A 39 -12.73 10.09 -10.18
C THR A 39 -11.22 9.93 -10.12
N GLY A 40 -10.51 11.02 -9.85
CA GLY A 40 -9.07 11.03 -9.63
C GLY A 40 -8.19 10.91 -10.87
N PRO A 41 -6.85 10.97 -10.68
CA PRO A 41 -5.90 10.90 -11.78
C PRO A 41 -5.79 9.48 -12.34
N SER A 42 -5.39 9.38 -13.60
CA SER A 42 -4.95 8.11 -14.18
C SER A 42 -3.69 7.64 -13.46
N ALA A 43 -3.85 6.63 -12.60
CA ALA A 43 -2.74 6.03 -11.87
C ALA A 43 -2.13 4.86 -12.66
N SER A 44 -0.88 4.51 -12.39
CA SER A 44 -0.26 3.30 -12.97
C SER A 44 -1.03 2.03 -12.55
N TYR A 45 -0.97 0.97 -13.36
CA TYR A 45 -1.72 -0.28 -13.15
C TYR A 45 -1.36 -1.04 -11.86
N ASP A 46 -0.19 -0.74 -11.27
CA ASP A 46 0.33 -1.30 -10.03
C ASP A 46 -0.03 -0.46 -8.79
N SER A 47 -0.70 0.67 -9.00
CA SER A 47 -1.10 1.57 -7.92
C SER A 47 -2.12 0.90 -7.00
N ARG A 48 -1.98 1.12 -5.70
CA ARG A 48 -3.00 0.74 -4.70
C ARG A 48 -3.61 2.00 -4.13
N PHE A 49 -4.79 1.86 -3.56
CA PHE A 49 -5.38 2.93 -2.77
C PHE A 49 -5.65 2.44 -1.35
N TYR A 50 -5.73 3.38 -0.43
CA TYR A 50 -5.97 3.11 0.97
C TYR A 50 -6.76 4.27 1.56
N PHE A 51 -7.82 3.96 2.28
CA PHE A 51 -8.56 4.94 3.06
C PHE A 51 -8.27 4.74 4.55
N LEU A 52 -7.96 5.84 5.21
CA LEU A 52 -7.84 5.91 6.67
C LEU A 52 -9.22 5.98 7.32
N ASP A 53 -10.11 6.76 6.71
CA ASP A 53 -11.48 7.00 7.14
C ASP A 53 -12.38 7.33 5.92
N SER A 54 -13.60 7.79 6.18
CA SER A 54 -14.58 8.14 5.13
C SER A 54 -14.13 9.25 4.19
N LEU A 55 -13.20 10.10 4.59
CA LEU A 55 -12.81 11.31 3.89
C LEU A 55 -11.38 11.26 3.37
N ASN A 56 -10.47 10.67 4.14
CA ASN A 56 -9.03 10.70 3.88
C ASN A 56 -8.55 9.42 3.20
N GLY A 57 -8.07 9.54 1.97
CA GLY A 57 -7.60 8.41 1.17
C GLY A 57 -6.37 8.73 0.33
N TRP A 58 -5.50 7.75 0.12
CA TRP A 58 -4.26 7.88 -0.63
C TRP A 58 -4.19 6.86 -1.76
N VAL A 59 -3.50 7.22 -2.84
CA VAL A 59 -3.12 6.32 -3.93
C VAL A 59 -1.60 6.36 -4.06
N ASN A 60 -0.96 5.21 -3.99
CA ASN A 60 0.47 5.09 -4.24
C ASN A 60 0.72 4.81 -5.72
N SER A 61 1.46 5.67 -6.41
CA SER A 61 1.90 5.47 -7.79
C SER A 61 3.33 5.99 -7.96
N ASN A 62 3.67 6.52 -9.14
CA ASN A 62 4.88 7.35 -9.33
C ASN A 62 4.88 8.60 -8.42
N SER A 63 3.71 9.02 -7.94
CA SER A 63 3.53 10.07 -6.95
C SER A 63 2.55 9.60 -5.88
N LEU A 64 2.56 10.27 -4.74
CA LEU A 64 1.52 10.12 -3.72
C LEU A 64 0.36 11.05 -4.08
N ILE A 65 -0.84 10.50 -4.18
CA ILE A 65 -2.05 11.26 -4.45
C ILE A 65 -2.98 11.09 -3.24
N HIS A 66 -3.64 12.17 -2.82
CA HIS A 66 -4.48 12.21 -1.63
C HIS A 66 -5.82 12.89 -1.89
N THR A 67 -6.86 12.40 -1.24
CA THR A 67 -8.20 13.00 -1.14
C THR A 67 -8.53 13.28 0.32
N VAL A 68 -9.27 14.36 0.56
CA VAL A 68 -9.80 14.74 1.89
C VAL A 68 -11.34 14.84 1.89
N ASP A 69 -11.96 14.41 0.79
CA ASP A 69 -13.39 14.55 0.55
C ASP A 69 -14.03 13.24 0.07
N GLY A 70 -13.48 12.11 0.48
CA GLY A 70 -14.04 10.78 0.18
C GLY A 70 -13.79 10.34 -1.27
N GLY A 71 -12.76 10.90 -1.91
CA GLY A 71 -12.39 10.57 -3.29
C GLY A 71 -13.19 11.34 -4.34
N ASN A 72 -13.86 12.43 -3.98
CA ASN A 72 -14.47 13.33 -4.96
C ASN A 72 -13.40 14.14 -5.72
N ILE A 73 -12.38 14.62 -5.01
CA ILE A 73 -11.22 15.31 -5.57
C ILE A 73 -9.95 14.65 -5.07
N TRP A 74 -9.01 14.47 -5.99
CA TRP A 74 -7.69 13.90 -5.72
C TRP A 74 -6.60 14.90 -6.11
N THR A 75 -5.63 15.07 -5.22
CA THR A 75 -4.52 16.02 -5.40
C THR A 75 -3.19 15.32 -5.20
N THR A 76 -2.22 15.62 -6.06
CA THR A 76 -0.85 15.13 -5.87
C THR A 76 -0.24 15.80 -4.65
N VAL A 77 0.35 15.01 -3.75
CA VAL A 77 1.12 15.49 -2.60
C VAL A 77 2.57 15.72 -3.05
N PRO A 78 3.03 16.99 -3.15
CA PRO A 78 4.43 17.29 -3.42
C PRO A 78 5.29 16.70 -2.32
N ASN A 79 6.41 16.07 -2.66
CA ASN A 79 7.27 15.44 -1.65
C ASN A 79 8.76 15.53 -2.02
N ASN A 80 9.61 15.25 -1.03
CA ASN A 80 11.07 15.32 -1.13
C ASN A 80 11.74 14.05 -1.66
N LEU A 81 10.98 13.01 -2.05
CA LEU A 81 11.54 11.76 -2.52
C LEU A 81 11.79 11.80 -4.03
N THR A 82 12.92 11.23 -4.46
CA THR A 82 13.33 11.20 -5.87
C THR A 82 13.88 9.84 -6.25
N GLY A 83 13.78 9.46 -7.54
CA GLY A 83 14.47 8.28 -8.07
C GLY A 83 13.79 6.94 -7.76
N GLY A 84 12.50 6.94 -7.41
CA GLY A 84 11.74 5.73 -7.14
C GLY A 84 10.24 5.94 -7.22
N THR A 85 9.49 4.95 -6.77
CA THR A 85 8.03 4.97 -6.71
C THR A 85 7.55 4.50 -5.34
N PHE A 86 6.31 4.85 -4.97
CA PHE A 86 5.71 4.36 -3.74
C PHE A 86 5.22 2.92 -3.93
N GLN A 87 5.84 1.98 -3.23
CA GLN A 87 5.56 0.55 -3.31
C GLN A 87 4.44 0.13 -2.35
N LYS A 88 4.41 0.78 -1.18
CA LYS A 88 3.34 0.65 -0.18
C LYS A 88 3.29 1.91 0.66
N VAL A 89 2.10 2.38 1.00
CA VAL A 89 1.89 3.54 1.88
C VAL A 89 0.82 3.19 2.90
N LYS A 90 1.03 3.57 4.16
CA LYS A 90 0.02 3.46 5.21
C LYS A 90 0.10 4.68 6.13
N PHE A 91 -1.02 5.37 6.29
CA PHE A 91 -1.18 6.46 7.24
C PHE A 91 -1.88 5.95 8.51
N LEU A 92 -1.47 6.45 9.67
CA LEU A 92 -2.10 6.19 10.97
C LEU A 92 -3.09 7.29 11.36
N ASN A 93 -2.87 8.48 10.82
CA ASN A 93 -3.73 9.65 10.88
C ASN A 93 -3.39 10.53 9.67
N PRO A 94 -4.09 11.66 9.42
CA PRO A 94 -3.86 12.47 8.21
C PRO A 94 -2.44 13.03 8.04
N THR A 95 -1.61 13.05 9.09
CA THR A 95 -0.25 13.62 9.03
C THR A 95 0.86 12.59 9.23
N LEU A 96 0.64 11.56 10.06
CA LEU A 96 1.60 10.53 10.38
C LEU A 96 1.43 9.31 9.47
N GLY A 97 2.45 9.02 8.66
CA GLY A 97 2.44 7.90 7.73
C GLY A 97 3.80 7.25 7.53
N TYR A 98 3.76 6.07 6.95
CA TYR A 98 4.91 5.25 6.60
C TYR A 98 4.80 4.81 5.14
N ALA A 99 5.95 4.70 4.49
CA ALA A 99 6.00 4.27 3.10
C ALA A 99 7.22 3.41 2.82
N PHE A 100 7.01 2.40 1.97
CA PHE A 100 8.08 1.82 1.18
C PHE A 100 8.21 2.60 -0.11
N TYR A 101 9.38 3.21 -0.32
CA TYR A 101 9.69 3.98 -1.51
C TYR A 101 11.05 3.59 -2.10
N GLY A 102 11.11 3.49 -3.41
CA GLY A 102 12.33 3.20 -4.15
C GLY A 102 12.06 2.38 -5.41
N PRO A 103 13.12 1.90 -6.07
CA PRO A 103 12.98 0.96 -7.18
C PRO A 103 12.39 -0.39 -6.70
N THR A 104 11.74 -1.09 -7.62
CA THR A 104 11.19 -2.42 -7.38
C THR A 104 12.27 -3.34 -6.80
N GLN A 105 11.92 -4.08 -5.74
CA GLN A 105 12.81 -5.00 -5.00
C GLN A 105 14.02 -4.35 -4.30
N SER A 106 14.10 -3.02 -4.23
CA SER A 106 15.16 -2.31 -3.48
C SER A 106 14.62 -1.01 -2.87
N TYR A 107 13.39 -1.06 -2.34
CA TYR A 107 12.81 0.07 -1.63
C TYR A 107 13.34 0.17 -0.20
N LYS A 108 13.12 1.33 0.42
CA LYS A 108 13.47 1.62 1.82
C LYS A 108 12.24 2.08 2.59
N LEU A 109 12.30 2.00 3.92
CA LEU A 109 11.25 2.52 4.79
C LEU A 109 11.43 4.01 5.03
N TYR A 110 10.36 4.76 4.87
CA TYR A 110 10.30 6.18 5.19
C TYR A 110 9.12 6.47 6.11
N LYS A 111 9.24 7.56 6.87
CA LYS A 111 8.19 8.12 7.72
C LYS A 111 7.92 9.57 7.36
N THR A 112 6.67 9.98 7.44
CA THR A 112 6.23 11.37 7.37
C THR A 112 5.44 11.73 8.63
N VAL A 113 5.46 13.01 8.98
CA VAL A 113 4.64 13.60 10.07
C VAL A 113 3.86 14.83 9.58
N ASP A 114 3.82 15.06 8.27
CA ASP A 114 3.21 16.22 7.63
C ASP A 114 2.36 15.86 6.40
N GLY A 115 1.75 14.66 6.42
CA GLY A 115 0.80 14.23 5.39
C GLY A 115 1.46 13.75 4.10
N GLY A 116 2.76 13.44 4.16
CA GLY A 116 3.55 12.96 3.03
C GLY A 116 4.26 14.07 2.26
N ALA A 117 4.30 15.30 2.77
CA ALA A 117 5.04 16.40 2.17
C ALA A 117 6.56 16.24 2.37
N ASN A 118 6.98 15.73 3.52
CA ASN A 118 8.36 15.37 3.80
C ASN A 118 8.45 13.96 4.38
N TRP A 119 9.40 13.21 3.84
CA TRP A 119 9.70 11.83 4.21
C TRP A 119 11.13 11.74 4.73
N VAL A 120 11.28 11.08 5.88
CA VAL A 120 12.55 10.80 6.54
C VAL A 120 12.82 9.30 6.46
N LEU A 121 14.03 8.94 6.03
CA LEU A 121 14.47 7.55 5.93
C LEU A 121 14.52 6.92 7.34
N ILE A 122 13.90 5.76 7.50
CA ILE A 122 14.11 4.87 8.64
C ILE A 122 15.11 3.78 8.20
N PRO A 123 16.35 3.76 8.75
CA PRO A 123 17.30 2.70 8.46
C PRO A 123 16.76 1.33 8.90
N LEU A 124 16.92 0.33 8.04
CA LEU A 124 16.62 -1.07 8.37
C LEU A 124 17.95 -1.84 8.48
N PRO A 125 18.48 -2.10 9.69
CA PRO A 125 19.80 -2.72 9.87
C PRO A 125 19.93 -4.10 9.22
N PHE A 126 18.82 -4.79 8.98
CA PHE A 126 18.75 -6.12 8.37
C PHE A 126 18.53 -6.10 6.83
N ALA A 127 18.38 -4.92 6.21
CA ALA A 127 18.06 -4.78 4.78
C ALA A 127 18.89 -3.67 4.10
N LEU A 128 20.23 -3.77 4.18
CA LEU A 128 21.16 -2.73 3.71
C LEU A 128 21.08 -2.44 2.20
N GLY A 129 20.71 -3.43 1.38
CA GLY A 129 20.54 -3.31 -0.07
C GLY A 129 19.13 -2.88 -0.52
N GLY A 130 18.25 -2.58 0.42
CA GLY A 130 16.81 -2.42 0.17
C GLY A 130 16.03 -3.72 0.43
N ILE A 131 14.71 -3.60 0.35
CA ILE A 131 13.74 -4.63 0.69
C ILE A 131 12.78 -4.89 -0.48
N ASP A 132 12.25 -6.12 -0.55
CA ASP A 132 11.23 -6.59 -1.49
C ASP A 132 10.01 -7.23 -0.79
N GLY A 133 9.76 -6.82 0.46
CA GLY A 133 8.71 -7.34 1.34
C GLY A 133 7.43 -6.50 1.50
N THR A 134 6.85 -6.53 2.69
CA THR A 134 5.70 -5.68 3.02
C THR A 134 5.79 -5.24 4.47
N PHE A 135 5.10 -4.17 4.82
CA PHE A 135 5.02 -3.72 6.21
C PHE A 135 3.58 -3.50 6.63
N ASP A 136 3.31 -3.61 7.91
CA ASP A 136 2.11 -3.03 8.49
C ASP A 136 2.44 -2.23 9.75
N VAL A 137 1.60 -1.26 10.06
CA VAL A 137 1.77 -0.38 11.23
C VAL A 137 0.45 -0.20 11.97
N GLY A 138 0.53 -0.21 13.30
CA GLY A 138 -0.61 0.00 14.20
C GLY A 138 -0.19 -0.11 15.66
N ALA A 139 -0.94 0.52 16.58
CA ALA A 139 -0.70 0.44 18.03
C ALA A 139 0.75 0.73 18.47
N GLY A 140 1.41 1.70 17.84
CA GLY A 140 2.81 2.07 18.16
C GLY A 140 3.86 1.07 17.70
N LYS A 141 3.48 0.09 16.87
CA LYS A 141 4.35 -0.98 16.38
C LYS A 141 4.39 -0.98 14.86
N ILE A 142 5.58 -1.20 14.30
CA ILE A 142 5.79 -1.46 12.87
C ILE A 142 6.25 -2.92 12.75
N VAL A 143 5.66 -3.65 11.81
CA VAL A 143 6.07 -5.02 11.47
C VAL A 143 6.41 -5.07 9.99
N ILE A 144 7.52 -5.72 9.65
CA ILE A 144 8.02 -5.90 8.30
C ILE A 144 8.17 -7.39 8.03
N ALA A 145 7.58 -7.87 6.94
CA ALA A 145 7.86 -9.18 6.38
C ALA A 145 8.95 -9.04 5.32
N TYR A 146 10.06 -9.77 5.45
CA TYR A 146 11.17 -9.76 4.51
C TYR A 146 12.01 -11.04 4.61
N GLN A 147 12.40 -11.62 3.47
CA GLN A 147 13.19 -12.86 3.40
C GLN A 147 12.72 -13.94 4.38
N GLU A 148 11.43 -14.29 4.29
CA GLU A 148 10.78 -15.33 5.11
C GLU A 148 10.75 -15.04 6.62
N LYS A 149 11.10 -13.83 7.06
CA LYS A 149 11.08 -13.42 8.47
C LYS A 149 10.10 -12.28 8.69
N LEU A 150 9.56 -12.24 9.91
CA LEU A 150 8.87 -11.07 10.45
C LEU A 150 9.82 -10.34 11.39
N TYR A 151 10.03 -9.05 11.13
CA TYR A 151 10.75 -8.14 12.00
C TYR A 151 9.74 -7.18 12.58
N GLY A 152 9.81 -6.86 13.86
CA GLY A 152 8.98 -5.78 14.38
C GLY A 152 9.70 -4.93 15.40
N SER A 153 9.24 -3.69 15.50
CA SER A 153 9.84 -2.65 16.30
C SER A 153 8.78 -1.70 16.82
N THR A 154 9.07 -1.07 17.95
CA THR A 154 8.28 0.01 18.57
C THR A 154 9.04 1.33 18.61
N ASP A 155 10.26 1.38 18.07
CA ASP A 155 11.19 2.51 18.14
C ASP A 155 11.82 2.79 16.77
N GLU A 156 11.06 2.59 15.70
CA GLU A 156 11.48 2.88 14.32
C GLU A 156 12.74 2.12 13.92
N PHE A 157 12.81 0.84 14.30
CA PHE A 157 13.91 -0.07 14.00
C PHE A 157 15.28 0.37 14.52
N ILE A 158 15.32 1.25 15.54
CA ILE A 158 16.50 1.41 16.39
C ILE A 158 16.81 0.07 17.07
N THR A 159 15.76 -0.59 17.58
CA THR A 159 15.79 -1.98 18.01
C THR A 159 14.67 -2.77 17.32
N PHE A 160 14.84 -4.10 17.21
CA PHE A 160 13.82 -4.96 16.62
C PHE A 160 13.93 -6.40 17.09
N ASP A 161 12.78 -7.08 17.11
CA ASP A 161 12.68 -8.51 17.33
C ASP A 161 12.43 -9.24 16.00
N VAL A 162 13.01 -10.43 15.86
CA VAL A 162 12.57 -11.39 14.85
C VAL A 162 11.37 -12.14 15.44
N MET A 163 10.18 -11.86 14.91
CA MET A 163 8.88 -12.27 15.43
C MET A 163 8.37 -13.59 14.85
N ASP A 164 9.23 -14.39 14.22
CA ASP A 164 8.86 -15.70 13.67
C ASP A 164 9.09 -16.83 14.71
N PRO A 165 8.04 -17.33 15.41
CA PRO A 165 8.16 -18.45 16.34
C PRO A 165 8.23 -19.82 15.64
N GLY A 166 8.41 -19.89 14.32
CA GLY A 166 8.43 -21.13 13.55
C GLY A 166 7.11 -21.44 12.85
N LEU A 167 6.44 -20.43 12.30
CA LEU A 167 5.32 -20.65 11.36
C LEU A 167 5.89 -21.17 10.04
N LYS A 168 6.26 -22.45 10.04
CA LYS A 168 6.60 -23.21 8.85
C LYS A 168 5.49 -23.01 7.82
N LYS A 169 5.86 -22.40 6.70
CA LYS A 169 5.17 -22.38 5.42
C LYS A 169 4.34 -23.66 5.21
N VAL A 170 3.02 -23.59 5.32
CA VAL A 170 2.16 -24.65 4.78
C VAL A 170 2.03 -24.35 3.29
N MET A 171 2.83 -25.03 2.46
CA MET A 171 2.60 -25.06 1.02
C MET A 171 1.34 -25.88 0.76
N THR A 172 0.18 -25.24 0.69
CA THR A 172 -0.98 -25.88 0.04
C THR A 172 -0.82 -25.71 -1.47
N SER A 173 -0.31 -26.73 -2.15
CA SER A 173 -0.47 -26.85 -3.60
C SER A 173 -1.89 -27.32 -3.88
N TYR A 174 -2.72 -26.48 -4.50
CA TYR A 174 -3.90 -26.98 -5.21
C TYR A 174 -3.44 -27.57 -6.53
N SER A 175 -3.29 -28.90 -6.59
CA SER A 175 -3.32 -29.62 -7.85
C SER A 175 -4.79 -29.63 -8.30
N ASN A 176 -5.17 -28.73 -9.20
CA ASN A 176 -6.25 -29.07 -10.10
C ASN A 176 -5.68 -30.16 -11.01
N THR A 177 -6.33 -31.32 -11.01
CA THR A 177 -6.01 -32.44 -11.90
C THR A 177 -6.30 -32.06 -13.36
N VAL A 178 -5.46 -31.22 -13.97
CA VAL A 178 -5.02 -31.22 -15.38
C VAL A 178 -3.75 -30.37 -15.42
N GLY A 179 -2.62 -30.95 -15.79
CA GLY A 179 -1.29 -30.36 -15.63
C GLY A 179 -1.10 -28.96 -16.22
N ASN A 180 -1.13 -27.95 -15.36
CA ASN A 180 -0.59 -26.62 -15.62
C ASN A 180 0.14 -26.16 -14.34
N PRO A 181 1.41 -25.72 -14.38
CA PRO A 181 2.10 -25.24 -13.18
C PRO A 181 1.29 -24.11 -12.53
N ALA A 182 0.86 -24.36 -11.30
CA ALA A 182 -0.02 -23.50 -10.53
C ALA A 182 0.54 -22.07 -10.40
N CYS A 183 -0.33 -21.08 -10.56
CA CYS A 183 -0.10 -19.73 -10.04
C CYS A 183 0.15 -19.84 -8.53
N VAL A 184 1.38 -19.57 -8.11
CA VAL A 184 1.72 -19.41 -6.70
C VAL A 184 1.19 -18.04 -6.28
N LEU A 185 0.04 -18.02 -5.59
CA LEU A 185 -0.36 -16.83 -4.85
C LEU A 185 0.42 -16.80 -3.54
N TYR A 186 1.21 -15.75 -3.34
CA TYR A 186 1.75 -15.40 -2.03
C TYR A 186 0.67 -14.64 -1.26
N SER A 187 0.16 -15.22 -0.18
CA SER A 187 -0.60 -14.48 0.83
C SER A 187 0.16 -14.57 2.15
N PHE A 188 0.51 -13.40 2.69
CA PHE A 188 0.87 -13.22 4.10
C PHE A 188 -0.41 -13.16 4.94
#